data_AF-A0A5E4Z2Z0-F1
#
_entry.id   AF-A0A5E4Z2Z0-F1
#
_cell.length_a   1.000
_cell.length_b   1.000
_cell.length_c   1.000
_cell.angle_alpha   90.00
_cell.angle_beta   90.00
_cell.angle_gamma   90.00
#
_symmetry.space_group_name_H-M   'P 1'
#
loop_
_entity.id
_entity.type
_entity.pdbx_description
1 polymer ?
#
loop_
_entity_poly.entity_id
_entity_poly.type
_entity_poly.pdbx_seq_one_letter_code
_entity_poly.pdbx_strand_id
1 'polypeptide(L)'
;MAITDGMSTPEMQSRLAALQAAYFDLSSGSKIVTATYNQGDGTKSVTYQQADLTAIYRSILMLQKALGIINHYPHARRPYF
;
A
#
# COMPACT_ATOMS: atom_id res chain seq x y z
N MET A 1 -13.18 -14.47 5.48
CA MET A 1 -12.41 -14.66 4.24
C MET A 1 -11.44 -13.52 4.12
N ALA A 2 -10.19 -13.74 4.52
CA ALA A 2 -9.19 -12.69 4.60
C ALA A 2 -8.53 -12.51 3.22
N ILE A 3 -8.28 -11.27 2.83
CA ILE A 3 -7.45 -10.90 1.66
C ILE A 3 -6.00 -11.42 1.74
N THR A 4 -5.66 -12.09 2.84
CA THR A 4 -4.39 -12.72 3.17
C THR A 4 -4.42 -14.24 3.11
N ASP A 5 -5.58 -14.85 2.81
CA ASP A 5 -5.73 -16.30 2.71
C ASP A 5 -4.96 -16.78 1.47
N GLY A 6 -3.67 -17.06 1.65
CA GLY A 6 -2.72 -17.49 0.61
C GLY A 6 -1.61 -16.51 0.24
N MET A 7 -1.51 -15.31 0.83
CA MET A 7 -0.42 -14.37 0.54
C MET A 7 0.66 -14.46 1.62
N SER A 8 1.91 -14.73 1.23
CA SER A 8 3.02 -14.86 2.17
C SER A 8 3.38 -13.49 2.76
N THR A 9 3.83 -13.46 4.02
CA THR A 9 4.35 -12.24 4.66
C THR A 9 5.39 -11.46 3.82
N PRO A 10 6.34 -12.10 3.11
CA PRO A 10 7.27 -11.40 2.21
C PRO A 10 6.58 -10.73 1.02
N GLU A 11 5.53 -11.34 0.46
CA GLU A 11 4.78 -10.73 -0.66
C GLU A 11 4.03 -9.48 -0.20
N MET A 12 3.41 -9.54 0.98
CA MET A 12 2.74 -8.38 1.58
C MET A 12 3.72 -7.24 1.85
N GLN A 13 4.95 -7.54 2.31
CA GLN A 13 6.00 -6.53 2.50
C GLN A 13 6.49 -5.95 1.16
N SER A 14 6.72 -6.79 0.15
CA SER A 14 7.13 -6.33 -1.19
C SER A 14 6.07 -5.41 -1.81
N ARG A 15 4.79 -5.80 -1.71
CA ARG A 15 3.67 -4.99 -2.18
C ARG A 15 3.54 -3.68 -1.43
N LEU A 16 3.74 -3.69 -0.11
CA LEU A 16 3.71 -2.48 0.70
C LEU A 16 4.82 -1.50 0.30
N ALA A 17 6.05 -1.97 0.07
CA ALA A 17 7.15 -1.14 -0.39
C ALA A 17 6.85 -0.49 -1.75
N ALA A 18 6.31 -1.27 -2.70
CA ALA A 18 5.93 -0.77 -4.01
C ALA A 18 4.81 0.29 -3.94
N LEU A 19 3.79 0.07 -3.09
CA LEU A 19 2.71 1.04 -2.89
C LEU A 19 3.18 2.32 -2.20
N GLN A 20 4.09 2.22 -1.22
CA GLN A 20 4.67 3.39 -0.56
C GLN A 20 5.48 4.24 -1.53
N ALA A 21 6.30 3.62 -2.38
CA ALA A 21 7.04 4.32 -3.42
C ALA A 21 6.09 5.01 -4.40
N ALA A 22 5.06 4.30 -4.87
CA ALA A 22 4.07 4.88 -5.78
C ALA A 22 3.27 6.03 -5.17
N TYR A 23 2.88 5.91 -3.89
CA TYR A 23 2.22 6.98 -3.15
C TYR A 23 3.10 8.22 -3.05
N PHE A 24 4.39 8.05 -2.71
CA PHE A 24 5.33 9.16 -2.59
C PHE A 24 5.47 9.90 -3.91
N ASP A 25 5.64 9.16 -5.00
CA ASP A 25 5.82 9.73 -6.35
C ASP A 25 4.54 10.41 -6.87
N LEU A 26 3.35 9.83 -6.64
CA LEU A 26 2.07 10.48 -6.94
C LEU A 26 1.82 11.73 -6.08
N SER A 27 2.26 11.70 -4.81
CA SER A 27 2.14 12.83 -3.90
C SER A 27 3.12 13.97 -4.23
N SER A 28 4.27 13.66 -4.87
CA SER A 28 5.27 14.65 -5.27
C SER A 28 4.89 15.42 -6.54
N GLY A 29 3.88 14.94 -7.28
CA GLY A 29 3.34 15.60 -8.47
C GLY A 29 3.27 14.73 -9.71
N SER A 30 3.69 13.46 -9.64
CA SER A 30 3.54 12.54 -10.77
C SER A 30 2.07 12.25 -11.05
N LYS A 31 1.70 12.26 -12.34
CA LYS A 31 0.32 11.99 -12.76
C LYS A 31 -0.02 10.50 -12.73
N ILE A 32 0.96 9.65 -13.04
CA ILE A 32 0.82 8.21 -13.21
C ILE A 32 2.09 7.52 -12.70
N VAL A 33 1.95 6.48 -11.88
CA VAL A 33 3.07 5.71 -11.35
C VAL A 33 2.79 4.21 -11.45
N THR A 34 3.75 3.47 -11.97
CA THR A 34 3.71 2.01 -12.04
C THR A 34 4.40 1.41 -10.81
N ALA A 35 3.64 0.73 -9.95
CA ALA A 35 4.19 -0.02 -8.84
C ALA A 35 4.39 -1.48 -9.26
N THR A 36 5.61 -1.96 -9.09
CA THR A 36 6.00 -3.34 -9.44
C THR A 36 6.33 -4.09 -8.16
N TYR A 37 5.68 -5.24 -7.91
CA TYR A 37 5.88 -6.05 -6.70
C TYR A 37 5.84 -7.54 -6.99
N ASN A 38 6.48 -8.34 -6.13
CA ASN A 38 6.49 -9.79 -6.26
C ASN A 38 5.23 -10.40 -5.64
N GLN A 39 4.59 -11.29 -6.39
CA GLN A 39 3.46 -12.10 -5.93
C GLN A 39 3.65 -13.57 -6.35
N GLY A 40 3.93 -14.43 -5.38
CA GLY A 40 3.98 -15.89 -5.46
C GLY A 40 5.00 -16.41 -6.47
N ASP A 41 4.57 -16.44 -7.73
CA ASP A 41 5.28 -17.03 -8.87
C ASP A 41 5.74 -15.97 -9.89
N GLY A 42 5.43 -14.68 -9.68
CA GLY A 42 5.80 -13.66 -10.65
C GLY A 42 5.73 -12.22 -10.16
N THR A 43 6.28 -11.33 -10.98
CA THR A 43 6.25 -9.90 -10.75
C THR A 43 4.95 -9.31 -11.31
N LYS A 44 4.20 -8.59 -10.48
CA LYS A 44 2.99 -7.87 -10.86
C LYS A 44 3.30 -6.38 -10.96
N SER A 45 2.92 -5.78 -12.08
CA SER A 45 2.98 -4.33 -12.29
C SER A 45 1.57 -3.76 -12.29
N VAL A 46 1.32 -2.77 -11.45
CA VAL A 46 0.03 -2.08 -11.35
C VAL A 46 0.25 -0.59 -11.54
N THR A 47 -0.46 -0.02 -12.50
CA THR A 47 -0.41 1.42 -12.79
C THR A 47 -1.45 2.14 -11.95
N TYR A 48 -1.02 3.17 -11.22
CA TYR A 48 -1.86 4.02 -10.40
C TYR A 48 -1.84 5.45 -10.92
N GLN A 49 -2.96 6.17 -10.74
CA GLN A 49 -3.06 7.58 -11.09
C GLN A 49 -3.22 8.42 -9.82
N GLN A 50 -3.05 9.73 -9.95
CA GLN A 50 -3.19 10.65 -8.82
C GLN A 50 -4.58 10.58 -8.16
N ALA A 51 -5.63 10.28 -8.93
CA ALA A 51 -6.98 10.04 -8.43
C ALA A 51 -7.07 8.84 -7.46
N ASP A 52 -6.16 7.87 -7.60
CA ASP A 52 -6.10 6.67 -6.77
C ASP A 52 -5.32 6.89 -5.47
N LEU A 53 -4.76 8.08 -5.19
CA LEU A 53 -3.97 8.35 -3.98
C LEU A 53 -4.66 7.89 -2.69
N THR A 54 -5.96 8.15 -2.55
CA THR A 54 -6.76 7.69 -1.40
C THR A 54 -6.92 6.17 -1.37
N ALA A 55 -7.07 5.54 -2.53
CA ALA A 55 -7.18 4.08 -2.64
C ALA A 55 -5.84 3.40 -2.30
N ILE A 56 -4.72 3.96 -2.75
CA ILE A 56 -3.36 3.51 -2.40
C ILE A 56 -3.11 3.65 -0.91
N TYR A 57 -3.48 4.79 -0.32
CA TYR A 57 -3.33 4.98 1.13
C TYR A 57 -4.14 3.94 1.93
N ARG A 58 -5.39 3.67 1.51
CA ARG A 58 -6.22 2.64 2.14
C ARG A 58 -5.63 1.24 1.98
N SER A 59 -5.06 0.90 0.83
CA SER A 59 -4.45 -0.41 0.61
C SER A 59 -3.17 -0.59 1.43
N ILE A 60 -2.34 0.45 1.58
CA ILE A 60 -1.19 0.45 2.49
C ILE A 60 -1.64 0.13 3.91
N LEU A 61 -2.67 0.82 4.41
CA LEU A 61 -3.18 0.58 5.76
C LEU A 61 -3.75 -0.84 5.94
N MET A 62 -4.48 -1.36 4.95
CA MET A 62 -4.97 -2.73 5.00
C MET A 62 -3.83 -3.75 5.03
N LEU A 63 -2.77 -3.54 4.24
CA LEU A 63 -1.58 -4.39 4.23
C LEU A 63 -0.81 -4.32 5.56
N GLN A 64 -0.65 -3.13 6.14
CA GLN A 64 -0.02 -2.98 7.45
C GLN A 64 -0.83 -3.68 8.55
N LYS A 65 -2.16 -3.62 8.48
CA LYS A 65 -3.04 -4.31 9.43
C LYS A 65 -2.95 -5.83 9.27
N ALA A 66 -2.94 -6.31 8.03
CA ALA A 66 -2.76 -7.72 7.68
C ALA A 66 -1.41 -8.27 8.17
N LEU A 67 -0.35 -7.47 8.07
CA LEU A 67 0.99 -7.79 8.58
C LEU A 67 1.11 -7.65 10.11
N GLY A 68 0.10 -7.13 10.80
CA GLY A 68 0.15 -6.86 12.23
C GLY A 68 1.04 -5.67 12.63
N ILE A 69 1.51 -4.86 11.66
CA ILE A 69 2.32 -3.66 11.90
C ILE A 69 1.49 -2.58 12.60
N ILE A 70 0.24 -2.42 12.17
CA ILE A 70 -0.72 -1.53 12.83
C ILE A 70 -1.82 -2.36 13.49
N ASN A 71 -2.05 -2.10 14.78
CA ASN A 71 -3.16 -2.69 15.51
C ASN A 71 -4.47 -1.91 15.29
N HIS A 72 -4.37 -0.63 14.95
CA HIS A 72 -5.49 0.26 14.68
C HIS A 72 -5.13 1.24 13.55
N TYR A 73 -6.13 1.64 12.77
CA TYR A 73 -5.92 2.66 11.74
C TYR A 73 -5.47 3.96 12.41
N PRO A 74 -4.41 4.62 11.91
CA PRO A 74 -3.95 5.88 12.45
C PRO A 74 -5.10 6.88 12.33
N HIS A 75 -5.68 7.25 13.47
CA HIS A 75 -6.60 8.36 13.51
C HIS A 75 -5.76 9.62 13.36
N ALA A 76 -6.24 10.57 12.55
CA ALA A 76 -5.64 11.89 12.48
C ALA A 76 -5.53 12.40 13.93
N ARG A 77 -4.31 12.44 14.47
CA ARG A 77 -4.06 12.96 15.81
C ARG A 77 -4.47 14.42 15.74
N ARG A 78 -5.64 14.75 16.30
CA ARG A 78 -6.09 16.13 16.44
C ARG A 78 -4.95 16.86 17.16
N PRO A 79 -4.32 17.87 16.54
CA PRO A 79 -3.37 18.67 17.28
C PRO A 79 -4.15 19.31 18.44
N TYR A 80 -3.78 18.94 19.67
CA TYR A 80 -4.20 19.69 20.85
C TYR A 80 -3.40 20.99 20.79
N PHE A 81 -4.07 22.05 20.37
CA PHE A 81 -3.58 23.43 20.42
C PHE A 81 -3.60 23.93 21.87
#